data_AF-A0A851BNC4-F1
#
_entry.id   AF-A0A851BNC4-F1
#
_cell.length_a   1.000
_cell.length_b   1.000
_cell.length_c   1.000
_cell.angle_alpha   90.00
_cell.angle_beta   90.00
_cell.angle_gamma   90.00
#
_symmetry.space_group_name_H-M   'P 1'
#
loop_
_entity.id
_entity.type
_entity.pdbx_description
1 polymer ?
#
loop_
_entity_poly.entity_id
_entity_poly.type
_entity_poly.pdbx_seq_one_letter_code
_entity_poly.pdbx_strand_id
1 'polypeptide(L)' 'RCSQFAQLARLQRELGREAFPLVPQRFCNRPRGLLSAPTFPMSVTLSPSPAGVGQVRPRPSP' A
#
# COMPACT_ATOMS: atom_id res chain seq x y z
N ARG A 1 -3.60 -14.38 8.51
CA ARG A 1 -4.31 -13.98 7.28
C ARG A 1 -3.30 -13.42 6.30
N CYS A 2 -2.92 -14.20 5.29
CA CYS A 2 -1.98 -13.77 4.26
C CYS A 2 -2.77 -12.94 3.24
N SER A 3 -2.57 -11.62 3.19
CA SER A 3 -3.11 -10.79 2.11
C SER A 3 -2.44 -11.20 0.79
N GLN A 4 -3.15 -11.12 -0.34
CA GLN A 4 -2.57 -11.40 -1.67
C GLN A 4 -1.28 -10.59 -1.92
N PHE A 5 -1.22 -9.36 -1.41
CA PHE A 5 -0.03 -8.51 -1.48
C PHE A 5 1.18 -9.08 -0.72
N ALA A 6 0.98 -9.85 0.37
CA ALA A 6 2.07 -10.48 1.09
C ALA A 6 2.78 -11.55 0.25
N GLN A 7 2.07 -12.21 -0.68
CA GLN A 7 2.68 -13.14 -1.65
C GLN A 7 3.50 -12.38 -2.69
N LEU A 8 3.00 -11.25 -3.18
CA LEU A 8 3.78 -10.38 -4.08
C LEU A 8 5.06 -9.87 -3.43
N ALA A 9 4.99 -9.50 -2.15
CA ALA A 9 6.16 -9.07 -1.39
C ALA A 9 7.19 -10.20 -1.19
N ARG A 10 6.74 -11.47 -1.15
CA ARG A 10 7.65 -12.63 -1.15
C ARG A 10 8.32 -12.79 -2.51
N LEU A 11 7.55 -12.75 -3.60
CA LEU A 11 8.09 -12.82 -4.96
C LEU A 11 9.12 -11.72 -5.23
N GLN A 12 8.89 -10.49 -4.77
CA GLN A 12 9.88 -9.40 -4.89
C GLN A 12 11.20 -9.74 -4.19
N ARG A 13 11.16 -10.43 -3.04
CA ARG A 13 12.38 -10.80 -2.30
C ARG A 13 13.15 -11.91 -3.02
N GLU A 14 12.45 -12.81 -3.71
CA GLU A 14 13.06 -13.91 -4.45
C GLU A 14 13.64 -13.45 -5.80
N LEU A 15 12.91 -12.61 -6.53
CA LEU A 15 13.28 -12.16 -7.88
C LEU A 15 14.16 -10.88 -7.88
N GLY A 16 14.15 -10.13 -6.78
CA GLY A 16 14.80 -8.83 -6.69
C GLY A 16 13.95 -7.69 -7.23
N ARG A 17 14.30 -6.45 -6.84
CA ARG A 17 13.50 -5.24 -7.13
C ARG A 17 13.51 -4.85 -8.60
N GLU A 18 14.60 -5.10 -9.31
CA GLU A 18 14.74 -4.80 -10.74
C GLU A 18 13.83 -5.72 -11.58
N ALA A 19 13.85 -7.02 -11.32
CA ALA A 19 13.03 -8.00 -12.05
C ALA A 19 11.56 -7.98 -11.61
N PHE A 20 11.28 -7.58 -10.37
CA PHE A 20 9.93 -7.49 -9.83
C PHE A 20 9.72 -6.18 -9.04
N PRO A 21 9.43 -5.07 -9.73
CA PRO A 21 9.28 -3.75 -9.13
C PRO A 21 7.92 -3.57 -8.47
N LEU A 22 7.71 -4.27 -7.35
CA LEU A 22 6.51 -4.09 -6.53
C LEU A 22 6.51 -2.70 -5.88
N VAL A 23 5.38 -2.01 -6.01
CA VAL A 23 5.17 -0.68 -5.40
C VAL A 23 5.31 -0.77 -3.88
N PRO A 24 6.08 0.14 -3.23
CA PRO A 24 6.15 0.21 -1.78
C PRO A 24 4.76 0.50 -1.18
N GLN A 25 4.21 -0.46 -0.44
CA GLN A 25 2.91 -0.33 0.20
C GLN A 25 3.00 -0.74 1.67
N ARG A 26 2.35 0.04 2.54
CA ARG A 26 2.26 -0.23 3.98
C ARG A 26 0.84 -0.66 4.34
N PHE A 27 0.70 -1.84 4.93
CA PHE A 27 -0.57 -2.33 5.43
C PHE A 27 -0.81 -1.83 6.86
N CYS A 28 -1.97 -1.21 7.11
CA CYS A 28 -2.32 -0.66 8.42
C CYS A 28 -3.61 -1.31 8.94
N ASN A 29 -3.48 -2.18 9.94
CA ASN A 29 -4.62 -2.83 10.60
C ASN A 29 -5.35 -1.94 11.61
N ARG A 30 -4.74 -0.83 12.02
CA ARG A 30 -5.30 0.10 13.02
C ARG A 30 -5.26 1.52 12.45
N PRO A 31 -6.41 2.15 12.15
CA PRO A 31 -6.45 3.48 11.54
C PRO A 31 -5.85 4.54 12.46
N ARG A 32 -5.95 4.37 13.79
CA ARG A 32 -5.36 5.30 14.78
C ARG A 32 -3.82 5.44 14.68
N GLY A 33 -3.13 4.52 13.99
CA GLY A 33 -1.68 4.56 13.80
C GLY A 33 -1.21 5.19 12.48
N LEU A 34 -2.13 5.65 11.63
CA LEU A 34 -1.83 6.35 10.38
C LEU A 34 -1.70 7.86 10.65
N LEU A 35 -0.54 8.27 11.16
CA LEU A 35 -0.26 9.68 11.49
C LEU A 35 0.40 10.45 10.34
N SER A 36 1.28 9.78 9.58
CA SER A 36 2.07 10.40 8.53
C SER A 36 2.43 9.42 7.42
N ALA A 37 2.80 9.98 6.27
CA ALA A 37 3.35 9.27 5.14
C ALA A 37 4.78 9.76 4.89
N PRO A 38 5.70 8.88 4.41
CA PRO A 38 7.06 9.29 4.12
C PRO A 38 7.15 10.26 2.93
N THR A 39 6.16 10.26 2.03
CA THR A 39 6.14 11.09 0.82
C THR A 39 4.70 11.34 0.36
N PHE A 40 4.43 12.55 -0.13
CA PHE A 40 3.14 12.96 -0.71
C PHE A 40 3.31 13.36 -2.19
N PRO A 41 2.28 13.19 -3.03
CA PRO A 41 0.97 12.58 -2.74
C PRO A 41 1.06 11.05 -2.65
N MET A 42 0.25 10.44 -1.79
CA MET A 42 0.14 8.97 -1.68
C MET A 42 -1.26 8.48 -2.08
N SER A 43 -1.42 7.18 -2.31
CA SER A 43 -2.72 6.53 -2.49
C SER A 43 -3.05 5.69 -1.26
N VAL A 44 -4.28 5.81 -0.75
CA VAL A 44 -4.81 5.03 0.38
C VAL A 44 -5.93 4.14 -0.13
N THR A 45 -5.86 2.83 0.14
CA THR A 45 -6.89 1.86 -0.24
C THR A 45 -7.54 1.26 1.01
N LEU A 46 -8.84 1.52 1.21
CA LEU A 46 -9.61 1.07 2.36
C LEU A 46 -10.32 -0.27 2.10
N SER A 47 -9.57 -1.37 2.24
CA SER A 47 -10.07 -2.76 2.26
C SER A 47 -10.78 -3.23 0.97
N PRO A 48 -11.04 -4.54 0.79
CA PRO A 48 -11.25 -5.11 -0.54
C PRO A 48 -12.56 -4.63 -1.14
N SER A 49 -12.44 -3.69 -2.05
CA SER A 49 -13.55 -3.12 -2.78
C SER A 49 -13.26 -3.23 -4.28
N PRO A 50 -14.13 -3.90 -5.03
CA PRO A 50 -14.05 -3.89 -6.49
C PRO A 50 -14.13 -2.46 -7.03
N ALA A 51 -13.54 -2.24 -8.21
CA ALA A 51 -13.74 -1.02 -9.01
C ALA A 51 -13.34 0.31 -8.34
N GLY A 52 -12.29 0.34 -7.52
CA GLY A 52 -11.70 1.59 -7.02
C GLY A 52 -12.48 2.28 -5.89
N VAL A 53 -13.59 1.70 -5.45
CA VAL A 53 -14.31 2.15 -4.25
C VAL A 53 -13.35 2.08 -3.05
N GLY A 54 -13.21 3.17 -2.30
CA GLY A 54 -12.29 3.25 -1.15
C GLY A 54 -10.83 3.59 -1.49
N GLN A 55 -10.50 3.95 -2.74
CA GLN A 55 -9.21 4.55 -3.08
C GLN A 55 -9.25 6.08 -3.01
N VAL A 56 -8.34 6.68 -2.21
CA VAL A 56 -8.25 8.13 -2.01
C VAL A 56 -6.82 8.61 -2.22
N ARG A 57 -6.66 9.78 -2.85
CA ARG A 57 -5.36 10.49 -2.97
C ARG A 57 -5.32 11.70 -2.03
N PRO A 58 -4.81 11.57 -0.80
CA PRO A 58 -4.62 12.71 0.10
C PRO A 58 -3.68 13.75 -0.50
N ARG A 59 -4.07 15.01 -0.40
CA ARG A 59 -3.17 16.15 -0.57
C ARG A 59 -2.49 16.47 0.76
N PRO A 60 -1.23 16.97 0.76
CA PRO A 60 -0.63 17.50 1.97
C PRO A 60 -1.51 18.61 2.54
N SER A 61 -1.69 18.62 3.86
CA SER A 61 -2.32 19.75 4.56
C SER A 61 -1.43 20.99 4.40
N PRO A 62 -2.00 22.19 4.24
CA PRO A 62 -1.24 23.45 4.32
C PRO A 62 -0.57 23.63 5.68
#